data_AF-A0A847ZUY3-F1
#
_entry.id   AF-A0A847ZUY3-F1
#
_cell.length_a   1.000
_cell.length_b   1.000
_cell.length_c   1.000
_cell.angle_alpha   90.00
_cell.angle_beta   90.00
_cell.angle_gamma   90.00
#
_symmetry.space_group_name_H-M   'P 1'
#
loop_
_entity.id
_entity.type
_entity.pdbx_description
1 polymer ?
#
loop_
_entity_poly.entity_id
_entity_poly.type
_entity_poly.pdbx_seq_one_letter_code
_entity_poly.pdbx_strand_id
1 'polypeptide(L)'
;MPVSLPNLITIGRILIVPLTVWLIIGHEFALAFLAFLVAGVSDGIDGYIARRYDLQSELGGYLDPIADKALLVSIFVALASLQLLPAWLAILVVTRDILIVGAVLLAWIMDRPMAMKPVLVSKVNTVAQIAFAGALLLVLATGMQLSALLTAGTVLVAALTTASGGVYLRDWVRHMNGHKEKGEQP
;
A
#
# COMPACT_ATOMS: atom_id res chain seq x y z
N MET A 1 17.26 -11.23 19.82
CA MET A 1 17.15 -11.97 18.52
C MET A 1 18.10 -11.28 17.55
N PRO A 2 18.98 -11.98 16.82
CA PRO A 2 19.94 -11.31 15.96
C PRO A 2 19.19 -10.57 14.86
N VAL A 3 19.51 -9.30 14.65
CA VAL A 3 18.88 -8.45 13.64
C VAL A 3 19.30 -9.01 12.28
N SER A 4 18.35 -9.60 11.53
CA SER A 4 18.64 -10.10 10.19
C SER A 4 18.82 -8.91 9.23
N LEU A 5 19.66 -9.08 8.21
CA LEU A 5 19.90 -8.05 7.19
C LEU A 5 18.60 -7.49 6.57
N PRO A 6 17.57 -8.32 6.26
CA PRO A 6 16.28 -7.82 5.78
C PRO A 6 15.57 -6.90 6.77
N ASN A 7 15.60 -7.22 8.07
CA ASN A 7 14.93 -6.42 9.09
C ASN A 7 15.52 -5.01 9.23
N LEU A 8 16.84 -4.85 9.05
CA LEU A 8 17.48 -3.52 9.04
C LEU A 8 16.99 -2.67 7.87
N ILE A 9 16.74 -3.27 6.72
CA ILE A 9 16.35 -2.55 5.52
C ILE A 9 14.86 -2.20 5.57
N THR A 10 14.00 -3.08 6.11
CA THR A 10 12.60 -2.73 6.47
C THR A 10 12.54 -1.56 7.46
N ILE A 11 13.37 -1.56 8.51
CA ILE A 11 13.47 -0.44 9.46
C ILE A 11 13.94 0.84 8.75
N GLY A 12 14.95 0.71 7.89
CA GLY A 12 15.42 1.83 7.05
C GLY A 12 14.29 2.42 6.21
N ARG A 13 13.43 1.58 5.63
CA ARG A 13 12.26 2.02 4.85
C ARG A 13 11.26 2.79 5.70
N ILE A 14 10.96 2.31 6.90
CA ILE A 14 10.09 3.00 7.85
C ILE A 14 10.64 4.40 8.17
N LEU A 15 11.96 4.56 8.29
CA LEU A 15 12.60 5.86 8.49
C LEU A 15 12.59 6.74 7.22
N ILE A 16 12.59 6.14 6.02
CA ILE A 16 12.46 6.89 4.76
C ILE A 16 11.06 7.50 4.61
N VAL A 17 10.01 6.93 5.22
CA VAL A 17 8.64 7.47 5.14
C VAL A 17 8.55 8.93 5.63
N PRO A 18 8.88 9.27 6.89
CA PRO A 18 8.80 10.65 7.37
C PRO A 18 9.76 11.58 6.61
N LEU A 19 10.93 11.09 6.19
CA LEU A 19 11.84 11.85 5.33
C LEU A 19 11.18 12.21 4.01
N THR A 20 10.53 11.26 3.34
CA THR A 20 9.83 11.47 2.07
C THR A 20 8.71 12.49 2.23
N VAL A 21 7.92 12.39 3.31
CA VAL A 21 6.86 13.37 3.61
C VAL A 21 7.45 14.77 3.82
N TRP A 22 8.53 14.89 4.59
CA TRP A 22 9.19 16.17 4.83
C TRP A 22 9.69 16.80 3.53
N LEU A 23 10.30 16.00 2.64
CA LEU A 23 10.75 16.45 1.32
C LEU A 23 9.58 16.91 0.43
N ILE A 24 8.46 16.18 0.43
CA ILE A 24 7.25 16.57 -0.32
C ILE A 24 6.72 17.92 0.19
N ILE A 25 6.57 18.07 1.50
CA ILE A 25 6.09 19.32 2.12
C ILE A 25 7.04 20.48 1.84
N GLY A 26 8.35 20.21 1.79
CA GLY A 26 9.37 21.18 1.40
C GLY A 26 9.41 21.51 -0.10
N HIS A 27 8.52 20.92 -0.92
CA HIS A 27 8.54 21.03 -2.39
C HIS A 27 9.82 20.49 -3.05
N GLU A 28 10.62 19.70 -2.34
CA GLU A 28 11.84 19.04 -2.84
C GLU A 28 11.50 17.73 -3.56
N PHE A 29 10.68 17.83 -4.62
CA PHE A 29 10.09 16.66 -5.29
C PHE A 29 11.12 15.72 -5.93
N ALA A 30 12.26 16.23 -6.39
CA ALA A 30 13.34 15.41 -6.94
C ALA A 30 13.94 14.48 -5.87
N LEU A 31 14.20 15.01 -4.67
CA LEU A 31 14.68 14.23 -3.54
C LEU A 31 13.60 13.29 -3.02
N ALA A 32 12.34 13.72 -2.98
CA ALA A 32 11.22 12.85 -2.61
C ALA A 32 11.06 11.67 -3.57
N PHE A 33 11.20 11.91 -4.89
CA PHE A 33 11.18 10.87 -5.91
C PHE A 33 12.37 9.90 -5.74
N LEU A 34 13.57 10.42 -5.46
CA LEU A 34 14.73 9.58 -5.21
C LEU A 34 14.54 8.73 -3.94
N ALA A 35 14.03 9.31 -2.86
CA ALA A 35 13.72 8.59 -1.62
C ALA A 35 12.70 7.47 -1.85
N PHE A 36 11.64 7.77 -2.61
CA PHE A 36 10.64 6.78 -3.03
C PHE A 36 11.25 5.63 -3.85
N LEU A 37 12.12 5.94 -4.81
CA LEU A 37 12.83 4.92 -5.61
C LEU A 37 13.75 4.07 -4.74
N VAL A 38 14.53 4.68 -3.86
CA VAL A 38 15.42 3.96 -2.93
C VAL A 38 14.62 3.02 -2.05
N ALA A 39 13.49 3.48 -1.50
CA ALA A 39 12.60 2.65 -0.71
C ALA A 39 12.04 1.45 -1.52
N GLY A 40 11.51 1.69 -2.72
CA GLY A 40 10.97 0.62 -3.56
C GLY A 40 12.01 -0.39 -4.05
N VAL A 41 13.21 0.08 -4.40
CA VAL A 41 14.33 -0.80 -4.82
C VAL A 41 14.84 -1.61 -3.63
N SER A 42 14.92 -1.00 -2.44
CA SER A 42 15.33 -1.70 -1.22
C SER A 42 14.42 -2.91 -0.92
N ASP A 43 13.10 -2.77 -1.12
CA ASP A 43 12.15 -3.87 -0.96
C ASP A 43 12.39 -5.04 -1.90
N GLY A 44 12.57 -4.73 -3.19
CA GLY A 44 12.83 -5.76 -4.19
C GLY A 44 14.12 -6.54 -3.89
N ILE A 45 15.16 -5.84 -3.43
CA ILE A 45 16.44 -6.44 -3.07
C ILE A 45 16.30 -7.31 -1.81
N ASP A 46 15.63 -6.83 -0.77
CA ASP A 46 15.40 -7.60 0.47
C ASP A 46 14.59 -8.85 0.22
N GLY A 47 13.48 -8.71 -0.50
CA GLY A 47 12.62 -9.81 -0.86
C GLY A 47 13.33 -10.84 -1.72
N TYR A 48 14.31 -10.42 -2.54
CA TYR A 48 15.16 -11.32 -3.30
C TYR A 48 16.18 -12.05 -2.43
N ILE A 49 16.91 -11.31 -1.57
CA ILE A 49 17.92 -11.89 -0.66
C ILE A 49 17.26 -12.84 0.32
N ALA A 50 16.15 -12.46 0.94
CA ALA A 50 15.42 -13.29 1.89
C ALA A 50 14.94 -14.61 1.27
N ARG A 51 14.46 -14.59 0.02
CA ARG A 51 14.07 -15.81 -0.73
C ARG A 51 15.27 -16.66 -1.13
N ARG A 52 16.38 -16.04 -1.50
CA ARG A 52 17.57 -16.76 -1.99
C ARG A 52 18.35 -17.44 -0.88
N TYR A 53 18.34 -16.87 0.32
CA TYR A 53 19.12 -17.36 1.47
C TYR A 53 18.25 -18.00 2.57
N ASP A 54 16.95 -18.17 2.33
CA ASP A 54 15.98 -18.70 3.32
C ASP A 54 16.00 -17.91 4.65
N LEU A 55 16.30 -16.61 4.57
CA LEU A 55 16.40 -15.69 5.71
C LEU A 55 15.08 -14.97 5.99
N GLN A 56 13.96 -15.61 5.65
CA GLN A 56 12.64 -15.05 5.92
C GLN A 56 12.35 -15.08 7.42
N SER A 57 12.34 -13.90 8.04
CA SER A 57 11.88 -13.75 9.41
C SER A 57 10.38 -13.47 9.43
N GLU A 58 9.65 -14.04 10.39
CA GLU A 58 8.22 -13.75 10.57
C GLU A 58 7.97 -12.25 10.76
N LEU A 59 8.82 -11.57 11.54
CA LEU A 59 8.73 -10.13 11.78
C LEU A 59 8.86 -9.32 10.48
N GLY A 60 9.88 -9.61 9.66
CA GLY A 60 10.06 -8.94 8.36
C GLY A 60 8.85 -9.16 7.44
N GLY A 61 8.33 -10.39 7.38
CA GLY A 61 7.15 -10.72 6.56
C GLY A 61 5.89 -9.91 6.91
N TYR A 62 5.73 -9.49 8.17
CA TYR A 62 4.65 -8.59 8.59
C TYR A 62 5.01 -7.10 8.42
N LEU A 63 6.26 -6.73 8.67
CA LEU A 63 6.71 -5.33 8.60
C LEU A 63 6.81 -4.81 7.16
N ASP A 64 7.21 -5.64 6.19
CA ASP A 64 7.38 -5.20 4.79
C ASP A 64 6.08 -4.65 4.19
N PRO A 65 4.93 -5.36 4.23
CA PRO A 65 3.67 -4.84 3.69
C PRO A 65 3.17 -3.60 4.43
N ILE A 66 3.49 -3.45 5.71
CA ILE A 66 3.12 -2.28 6.52
C ILE A 66 3.96 -1.09 6.08
N ALA A 67 5.27 -1.25 5.96
CA ALA A 67 6.19 -0.18 5.55
C ALA A 67 5.85 0.31 4.13
N ASP A 68 5.56 -0.59 3.20
CA ASP A 68 5.18 -0.25 1.83
C ASP A 68 3.89 0.55 1.76
N LYS A 69 2.86 0.09 2.48
CA LYS A 69 1.59 0.84 2.55
C LYS A 69 1.76 2.17 3.26
N ALA A 70 2.56 2.23 4.32
CA ALA A 70 2.82 3.47 5.05
C ALA A 70 3.49 4.50 4.13
N LEU A 71 4.49 4.11 3.34
CA LEU A 71 5.14 4.99 2.37
C LEU A 71 4.12 5.52 1.35
N LEU A 72 3.38 4.62 0.72
CA LEU A 72 2.45 4.98 -0.35
C LEU A 72 1.30 5.87 0.15
N VAL A 73 0.68 5.51 1.27
CA VAL A 73 -0.36 6.32 1.92
C VAL A 73 0.18 7.70 2.29
N SER A 74 1.38 7.76 2.88
CA SER A 74 1.98 9.03 3.30
C SER A 74 2.26 9.96 2.11
N ILE A 75 2.71 9.42 0.97
CA ILE A 75 2.90 10.19 -0.26
C ILE A 75 1.57 10.75 -0.77
N PHE A 76 0.53 9.92 -0.86
CA PHE A 76 -0.80 10.38 -1.32
C PHE A 76 -1.38 11.46 -0.41
N VAL A 77 -1.27 11.29 0.92
CA VAL A 77 -1.76 12.26 1.90
C VAL A 77 -0.95 13.56 1.82
N ALA A 78 0.38 13.49 1.74
CA ALA A 78 1.23 14.67 1.62
C ALA A 78 0.93 15.45 0.34
N LEU A 79 0.84 14.78 -0.82
CA LEU A 79 0.51 15.42 -2.09
C LEU A 79 -0.91 16.01 -2.09
N ALA A 80 -1.88 15.33 -1.47
CA ALA A 80 -3.23 15.86 -1.31
C ALA A 80 -3.26 17.10 -0.41
N SER A 81 -2.44 17.14 0.64
CA SER A 81 -2.35 18.30 1.55
C SER A 81 -1.82 19.55 0.84
N LEU A 82 -0.99 19.37 -0.18
CA LEU A 82 -0.48 20.44 -1.04
C LEU A 82 -1.39 20.76 -2.24
N GLN A 83 -2.57 20.13 -2.33
CA GLN A 83 -3.51 20.27 -3.46
C GLN A 83 -2.93 19.82 -4.82
N LEU A 84 -1.82 19.07 -4.82
CA LEU A 84 -1.19 18.50 -6.03
C LEU A 84 -1.84 17.20 -6.47
N LEU A 85 -2.65 16.59 -5.60
CA LEU A 85 -3.45 15.40 -5.85
C LEU A 85 -4.87 15.64 -5.32
N PRO A 86 -5.92 15.23 -6.04
CA PRO A 86 -7.29 15.41 -5.55
C PRO A 86 -7.51 14.67 -4.22
N ALA A 87 -7.89 15.40 -3.17
CA ALA A 87 -8.01 14.83 -1.82
C ALA A 87 -8.96 13.62 -1.76
N TRP A 88 -9.99 13.59 -2.60
CA TRP A 88 -10.91 12.44 -2.69
C TRP A 88 -10.20 11.14 -3.10
N LEU A 89 -9.15 11.20 -3.93
CA LEU A 89 -8.39 10.02 -4.34
C LEU A 89 -7.56 9.49 -3.17
N ALA A 90 -6.90 10.38 -2.43
CA ALA A 90 -6.17 9.99 -1.22
C ALA A 90 -7.11 9.36 -0.18
N ILE A 91 -8.28 9.98 0.06
CA ILE A 91 -9.30 9.45 0.96
C ILE A 91 -9.76 8.05 0.51
N LEU A 92 -10.02 7.86 -0.79
CA LEU A 92 -10.44 6.57 -1.34
C LEU A 92 -9.40 5.47 -1.10
N VAL A 93 -8.12 5.76 -1.37
CA VAL A 93 -7.00 4.82 -1.16
C VAL A 93 -6.86 4.45 0.31
N VAL A 94 -6.81 5.46 1.19
CA VAL A 94 -6.68 5.27 2.64
C VAL A 94 -7.86 4.49 3.21
N THR A 95 -9.09 4.86 2.84
CA THR A 95 -10.30 4.20 3.31
C THR A 95 -10.32 2.74 2.89
N ARG A 96 -9.99 2.43 1.63
CA ARG A 96 -9.91 1.04 1.14
C ARG A 96 -8.91 0.22 1.95
N ASP A 97 -7.75 0.77 2.27
CA ASP A 97 -6.74 0.06 3.05
C ASP A 97 -7.17 -0.19 4.50
N ILE A 98 -7.78 0.81 5.14
CA ILE A 98 -8.37 0.67 6.48
C ILE A 98 -9.49 -0.37 6.48
N LEU A 99 -10.37 -0.36 5.48
CA LEU A 99 -11.46 -1.33 5.36
C LEU A 99 -10.94 -2.76 5.25
N ILE A 100 -9.89 -3.01 4.46
CA ILE A 100 -9.31 -4.35 4.31
C ILE A 100 -8.68 -4.81 5.62
N VAL A 101 -7.86 -3.96 6.25
CA VAL A 101 -7.19 -4.31 7.52
C VAL A 101 -8.23 -4.50 8.63
N GLY A 102 -9.22 -3.61 8.73
CA GLY A 102 -10.31 -3.69 9.70
C GLY A 102 -11.17 -4.94 9.52
N ALA A 103 -11.51 -5.31 8.28
CA ALA A 103 -12.28 -6.52 7.99
C ALA A 103 -11.54 -7.79 8.46
N VAL A 104 -10.21 -7.84 8.28
CA VAL A 104 -9.36 -8.95 8.74
C VAL A 104 -9.27 -9.00 10.26
N LEU A 105 -9.04 -7.84 10.90
CA LEU A 105 -8.99 -7.74 12.36
C LEU A 105 -10.31 -8.14 13.01
N LEU A 106 -11.45 -7.67 12.46
CA LEU A 106 -12.77 -8.06 12.95
C LEU A 106 -13.02 -9.56 12.82
N ALA A 107 -12.67 -10.15 11.67
CA ALA A 107 -12.79 -11.58 11.46
C ALA A 107 -11.95 -12.38 12.48
N TRP A 108 -10.74 -11.90 12.79
CA TRP A 108 -9.87 -12.49 13.80
C TRP A 108 -10.44 -12.38 15.22
N ILE A 109 -10.94 -11.20 15.62
CA ILE A 109 -11.58 -10.98 16.94
C ILE A 109 -12.83 -11.86 17.12
N MET A 110 -13.51 -12.19 16.03
CA MET A 110 -14.71 -13.03 16.05
C MET A 110 -14.41 -14.54 16.02
N ASP A 111 -13.16 -14.97 16.22
CA ASP A 111 -12.68 -16.36 16.07
C ASP A 111 -13.07 -16.98 14.71
N ARG A 112 -13.19 -16.14 13.68
CA ARG A 112 -13.51 -16.52 12.30
C ARG A 112 -12.38 -16.08 11.38
N PRO A 113 -11.16 -16.63 11.52
CA PRO A 113 -10.02 -16.19 10.76
C PRO A 113 -10.28 -16.38 9.26
N MET A 114 -10.33 -15.27 8.52
CA MET A 114 -10.34 -15.32 7.07
C MET A 114 -8.95 -15.63 6.56
N ALA A 115 -8.80 -16.72 5.81
CA ALA A 115 -7.61 -16.93 5.02
C ALA A 115 -7.50 -15.80 3.99
N MET A 116 -6.49 -14.95 4.14
CA MET A 116 -6.19 -13.82 3.25
C MET A 116 -5.82 -14.35 1.86
N LYS A 117 -6.82 -14.67 1.02
CA LYS A 117 -6.52 -15.11 -0.34
C LYS A 117 -6.01 -13.90 -1.14
N PRO A 118 -4.83 -14.00 -1.79
CA PRO A 118 -4.32 -12.91 -2.60
C PRO A 118 -5.21 -12.70 -3.82
N VAL A 119 -6.09 -11.71 -3.76
CA VAL A 119 -6.94 -11.30 -4.88
C VAL A 119 -6.11 -10.54 -5.91
N LEU A 120 -6.14 -10.98 -7.18
CA LEU A 120 -5.38 -10.38 -8.28
C LEU A 120 -5.68 -8.89 -8.44
N VAL A 121 -6.95 -8.49 -8.29
CA VAL A 121 -7.40 -7.09 -8.36
C VAL A 121 -6.64 -6.20 -7.38
N SER A 122 -6.34 -6.72 -6.19
CA SER A 122 -5.65 -5.98 -5.13
C SER A 122 -4.17 -5.77 -5.43
N LYS A 123 -3.53 -6.76 -6.07
CA LYS A 123 -2.14 -6.63 -6.55
C LYS A 123 -2.04 -5.60 -7.68
N VAL A 124 -2.94 -5.69 -8.66
CA VAL A 124 -3.00 -4.75 -9.78
C VAL A 124 -3.24 -3.33 -9.28
N ASN A 125 -4.13 -3.15 -8.30
CA ASN A 125 -4.37 -1.85 -7.68
C ASN A 125 -3.10 -1.29 -7.01
N THR A 126 -2.40 -2.09 -6.20
CA THR A 126 -1.15 -1.64 -5.56
C THR A 126 -0.08 -1.27 -6.58
N VAL A 127 0.11 -2.07 -7.63
CA VAL A 127 1.06 -1.75 -8.72
C VAL A 127 0.68 -0.44 -9.41
N ALA A 128 -0.61 -0.24 -9.72
CA ALA A 128 -1.09 0.99 -10.32
C ALA A 128 -0.87 2.21 -9.41
N GLN A 129 -1.09 2.08 -8.10
CA GLN A 129 -0.84 3.14 -7.12
C GLN A 129 0.65 3.49 -7.03
N ILE A 130 1.54 2.49 -6.99
CA ILE A 130 3.00 2.69 -6.96
C ILE A 130 3.45 3.42 -8.23
N ALA A 131 3.00 2.94 -9.39
CA ALA A 131 3.34 3.54 -10.69
C ALA A 131 2.82 4.98 -10.78
N PHE A 132 1.61 5.24 -10.31
CA PHE A 132 1.01 6.57 -10.30
C PHE A 132 1.75 7.53 -9.35
N ALA A 133 2.08 7.09 -8.13
CA ALA A 133 2.86 7.90 -7.18
C ALA A 133 4.23 8.26 -7.75
N GLY A 134 4.94 7.28 -8.33
CA GLY A 134 6.22 7.51 -8.98
C GLY A 134 6.12 8.48 -10.16
N ALA A 135 5.13 8.29 -11.04
CA ALA A 135 4.89 9.18 -12.18
C ALA A 135 4.56 10.62 -11.74
N LEU A 136 3.72 10.77 -10.71
CA LEU A 136 3.34 12.09 -10.20
C LEU A 136 4.54 12.81 -9.57
N LEU A 137 5.32 12.12 -8.72
CA LEU A 137 6.55 12.68 -8.15
C LEU A 137 7.57 13.05 -9.23
N LEU A 138 7.73 12.22 -10.27
CA LEU A 138 8.63 12.50 -11.40
C LEU A 138 8.19 13.74 -12.19
N VAL A 139 6.89 13.85 -12.46
CA VAL A 139 6.30 15.01 -13.15
C VAL A 139 6.56 16.28 -12.34
N LEU A 140 6.32 16.24 -11.03
CA LEU A 140 6.57 17.37 -10.13
C LEU A 140 8.06 17.72 -10.03
N ALA A 141 8.96 16.72 -10.03
CA ALA A 141 10.40 16.92 -9.98
C ALA A 141 10.97 17.55 -11.27
N THR A 142 10.40 17.21 -12.42
CA THR A 142 10.90 17.64 -13.73
C THR A 142 10.16 18.86 -14.31
N GLY A 143 9.01 19.22 -13.73
CA GLY A 143 8.14 20.27 -14.24
C GLY A 143 7.42 19.90 -15.55
N MET A 144 7.41 18.63 -15.95
CA MET A 144 6.77 18.18 -17.19
C MET A 144 5.24 18.34 -17.13
N GLN A 145 4.62 18.86 -18.18
CA GLN A 145 3.16 19.02 -18.24
C GLN A 145 2.49 17.78 -18.84
N LEU A 146 2.39 16.71 -18.05
CA LEU A 146 1.77 15.43 -18.43
C LEU A 146 0.32 15.30 -17.92
N SER A 147 -0.49 16.36 -18.08
CA SER A 147 -1.84 16.45 -17.50
C SER A 147 -2.77 15.31 -17.91
N ALA A 148 -2.76 14.91 -19.19
CA ALA A 148 -3.56 13.80 -19.69
C ALA A 148 -3.18 12.46 -19.03
N LEU A 149 -1.88 12.18 -18.87
CA LEU A 149 -1.39 10.96 -18.24
C LEU A 149 -1.77 10.92 -16.75
N LEU A 150 -1.64 12.05 -16.05
CA LEU A 150 -2.02 12.15 -14.63
C LEU A 150 -3.53 11.99 -14.43
N THR A 151 -4.33 12.51 -15.36
CA THR A 151 -5.79 12.37 -15.31
C THR A 151 -6.21 10.92 -15.56
N ALA A 152 -5.64 10.28 -16.59
CA ALA A 152 -5.86 8.87 -16.88
C ALA A 152 -5.41 7.98 -15.70
N GLY A 153 -4.25 8.27 -15.11
CA GLY A 153 -3.74 7.58 -13.92
C GLY A 153 -4.66 7.74 -12.71
N THR A 154 -5.18 8.94 -12.46
CA THR A 154 -6.14 9.21 -11.38
C THR A 154 -7.40 8.37 -11.54
N VAL A 155 -7.99 8.35 -12.74
CA VAL A 155 -9.21 7.57 -13.04
C VAL A 155 -8.93 6.07 -12.91
N LEU A 156 -7.79 5.61 -13.42
CA LEU A 156 -7.39 4.20 -13.33
C LEU A 156 -7.23 3.75 -11.87
N VAL A 157 -6.48 4.51 -11.06
CA VAL A 157 -6.28 4.21 -9.64
C VAL A 157 -7.60 4.24 -8.88
N ALA A 158 -8.48 5.21 -9.15
CA ALA A 158 -9.80 5.28 -8.54
C ALA A 158 -10.67 4.06 -8.87
N ALA A 159 -10.70 3.67 -10.15
CA ALA A 159 -11.46 2.52 -10.61
C ALA A 159 -10.95 1.21 -9.98
N LEU A 160 -9.63 1.00 -9.98
CA LEU A 160 -9.01 -0.19 -9.39
C LEU A 160 -9.17 -0.25 -7.87
N THR A 161 -9.07 0.90 -7.19
CA THR A 161 -9.22 0.97 -5.73
C THR A 161 -10.65 0.63 -5.33
N THR A 162 -11.63 1.19 -6.05
CA THR A 162 -13.06 0.92 -5.84
C THR A 162 -13.39 -0.54 -6.12
N ALA A 163 -12.92 -1.08 -7.25
CA ALA A 163 -13.11 -2.48 -7.61
C ALA A 163 -12.50 -3.43 -6.56
N SER A 164 -11.29 -3.12 -6.09
CA SER A 164 -10.62 -3.91 -5.06
C SER A 164 -11.38 -3.89 -3.74
N GLY A 165 -11.85 -2.71 -3.30
CA GLY A 165 -12.66 -2.58 -2.09
C GLY A 165 -13.96 -3.38 -2.18
N GLY A 166 -14.64 -3.33 -3.33
CA GLY A 166 -15.87 -4.09 -3.57
C GLY A 166 -15.68 -5.62 -3.54
N VAL A 167 -14.58 -6.12 -4.10
CA VAL A 167 -14.25 -7.56 -4.05
C VAL A 167 -14.00 -8.01 -2.62
N TYR A 168 -13.20 -7.27 -1.85
CA TYR A 168 -12.95 -7.61 -0.45
C TYR A 168 -14.20 -7.56 0.42
N LEU A 169 -15.05 -6.54 0.23
CA LEU A 169 -16.31 -6.44 0.96
C LEU A 169 -17.23 -7.63 0.64
N ARG A 170 -17.34 -8.01 -0.63
CA ARG A 170 -18.12 -9.18 -1.06
C ARG A 170 -17.62 -10.47 -0.43
N ASP A 171 -16.30 -10.68 -0.44
CA ASP A 171 -15.69 -11.88 0.11
C ASP A 171 -15.88 -11.95 1.64
N TRP A 172 -15.77 -10.82 2.33
CA TRP A 172 -16.06 -10.72 3.76
C TRP A 172 -17.52 -11.05 4.09
N VAL A 173 -18.48 -10.46 3.37
CA VAL A 173 -19.92 -10.74 3.58
C VAL A 173 -20.23 -12.23 3.34
N ARG A 174 -19.67 -12.82 2.29
CA ARG A 174 -19.85 -14.25 1.99
C ARG A 174 -19.27 -15.15 3.08
N HIS A 175 -18.08 -14.82 3.58
CA HIS A 175 -17.46 -15.57 4.67
C HIS A 175 -18.31 -15.51 5.96
N MET A 176 -18.82 -14.32 6.30
CA MET A 176 -19.67 -14.12 7.46
C MET A 176 -21.02 -14.84 7.35
N ASN A 177 -21.62 -14.87 6.16
CA ASN A 177 -22.90 -15.54 5.90
C ASN A 177 -22.77 -17.07 5.80
N GLY A 178 -21.68 -17.60 5.24
CA GLY A 178 -21.46 -19.04 5.09
C GLY A 178 -21.27 -19.81 6.41
N HIS A 179 -21.13 -19.11 7.55
CA HIS A 179 -21.14 -19.72 8.89
C HIS A 179 -22.51 -19.67 9.58
N LYS A 180 -23.51 -18.94 9.06
CA LYS A 180 -24.87 -19.02 9.60
C LYS A 180 -25.52 -20.38 9.33
N GLU A 181 -25.21 -21.03 8.21
CA GLU A 181 -25.82 -22.32 7.83
C GLU A 181 -25.34 -23.54 8.65
N LYS A 182 -24.27 -23.42 9.45
CA LYS A 182 -23.76 -24.52 10.29
C LYS A 182 -24.14 -24.40 11.78
N GLY A 183 -24.85 -23.34 12.17
CA GLY A 183 -25.27 -23.08 13.55
C GLY A 183 -26.70 -23.52 13.89
N GLU A 184 -27.47 -23.98 12.91
CA GLU A 184 -28.83 -24.50 13.09
C GLU A 184 -28.90 -25.95 12.57
N GLN A 185 -28.38 -26.88 13.36
CA GLN A 185 -28.90 -28.24 13.36
C GLN A 185 -29.29 -28.56 14.81
N PRO A 186 -30.61 -28.72 15.10
CA PRO A 186 -31.12 -29.02 16.44
C PRO A 186 -30.73 -30.41 16.94
#